data_AF-L1JXQ8-F1
#
_entry.id   AF-L1JXQ8-F1
#
_cell.length_a   1.000
_cell.length_b   1.000
_cell.length_c   1.000
_cell.angle_alpha   90.00
_cell.angle_beta   90.00
_cell.angle_gamma   90.00
#
_symmetry.space_group_name_H-M   'P 1'
#
loop_
_entity.id
_entity.type
_entity.pdbx_description
1 polymer ?
#
loop_
_entity_poly.entity_id
_entity_poly.type
_entity_poly.pdbx_seq_one_letter_code
_entity_poly.pdbx_strand_id
1 'polypeptide(L)'
;MDQAKKEVILRVAKEIVGSKLVVFSKSTCGFCREAKEILTDMLGMNASAMRVVELDLIDNGSDIQQVLRMMTGIATVPNIFIGGKSVGGCSELKELKGKGVLHRLLCEASLQPLKPGDKIPNVQVQVLRSSKDGKLVAEQVESLKLFEGKTSVLFGVPAAYSPSCSERHLPSYIQHFDELKSKGVDQVFCISVNDAFVMKAWASSHDMDKRISFIADGNGELIEKMGLAQDSRKAGMGMRSRRFACIVRDGVVEYMAIDKPMQTDISLADRMIPHLSKL
;
A
#
# COMPACT_ATOMS: atom_id res chain seq x y z
N MET A 1 40.34 -9.88 -2.74
CA MET A 1 39.07 -10.45 -3.21
C MET A 1 39.06 -10.37 -4.72
N ASP A 2 38.94 -11.52 -5.39
CA ASP A 2 38.95 -11.64 -6.85
C ASP A 2 37.83 -10.80 -7.51
N GLN A 3 38.09 -10.31 -8.72
CA GLN A 3 37.21 -9.41 -9.46
C GLN A 3 35.86 -10.07 -9.79
N ALA A 4 35.88 -11.36 -10.16
CA ALA A 4 34.66 -12.13 -10.41
C ALA A 4 33.79 -12.25 -9.14
N LYS A 5 34.42 -12.46 -7.97
CA LYS A 5 33.71 -12.53 -6.69
C LYS A 5 33.04 -11.21 -6.32
N LYS A 6 33.68 -10.07 -6.62
CA LYS A 6 33.07 -8.73 -6.42
C LYS A 6 31.83 -8.54 -7.28
N GLU A 7 31.89 -8.98 -8.54
CA GLU A 7 30.77 -8.86 -9.48
C GLU A 7 29.54 -9.67 -9.01
N VAL A 8 29.74 -10.89 -8.53
CA VAL A 8 28.65 -11.72 -7.98
C VAL A 8 28.02 -11.05 -6.76
N ILE A 9 28.83 -10.50 -5.84
CA ILE A 9 28.32 -9.78 -4.66
C ILE A 9 27.46 -8.57 -5.08
N LEU A 10 27.94 -7.77 -6.03
CA LEU A 10 27.20 -6.62 -6.55
C LEU A 10 25.90 -7.04 -7.22
N ARG A 11 25.89 -8.15 -7.96
CA ARG A 11 24.68 -8.70 -8.57
C ARG A 11 23.66 -9.11 -7.51
N VAL A 12 24.06 -9.83 -6.47
CA VAL A 12 23.17 -10.23 -5.37
C VAL A 12 22.61 -8.99 -4.66
N ALA A 13 23.46 -8.03 -4.33
CA ALA A 13 23.04 -6.78 -3.71
C ALA A 13 22.04 -6.01 -4.59
N LYS A 14 22.26 -5.96 -5.91
CA LYS A 14 21.35 -5.30 -6.86
C LYS A 14 19.98 -5.96 -6.91
N GLU A 15 19.91 -7.29 -6.91
CA GLU A 15 18.63 -8.01 -6.88
C GLU A 15 17.87 -7.77 -5.57
N ILE A 16 18.57 -7.72 -4.43
CA ILE A 16 18.00 -7.47 -3.10
C ILE A 16 17.51 -6.02 -2.96
N VAL A 17 18.34 -5.04 -3.34
CA VAL A 17 18.01 -3.61 -3.18
C VAL A 17 17.02 -3.14 -4.26
N GLY A 18 17.08 -3.72 -5.45
CA GLY A 18 16.20 -3.38 -6.58
C GLY A 18 14.79 -3.98 -6.49
N SER A 19 14.54 -4.88 -5.52
CA SER A 19 13.26 -5.59 -5.40
C SER A 19 12.66 -5.40 -4.00
N LYS A 20 11.35 -5.10 -3.93
CA LYS A 20 10.61 -5.11 -2.66
C LYS A 20 10.55 -6.51 -2.04
N LEU A 21 10.53 -7.54 -2.89
CA LEU A 21 10.61 -8.96 -2.52
C LEU A 21 11.43 -9.70 -3.58
N VAL A 22 12.45 -10.43 -3.14
CA VAL A 22 13.22 -11.35 -3.99
C VAL A 22 13.31 -12.74 -3.36
N VAL A 23 13.11 -13.76 -4.20
CA VAL A 23 13.25 -15.17 -3.87
C VAL A 23 14.38 -15.76 -4.73
N PHE A 24 15.51 -16.08 -4.09
CA PHE A 24 16.54 -16.89 -4.73
C PHE A 24 16.12 -18.36 -4.65
N SER A 25 15.91 -18.97 -5.81
CA SER A 25 15.20 -20.23 -5.99
C SER A 25 16.03 -21.21 -6.83
N LYS A 26 15.57 -22.46 -6.88
CA LYS A 26 15.96 -23.42 -7.91
C LYS A 26 14.69 -24.07 -8.48
N SER A 27 14.63 -24.24 -9.79
CA SER A 27 13.41 -24.68 -10.50
C SER A 27 12.91 -26.06 -10.07
N THR A 28 13.82 -26.93 -9.62
CA THR A 28 13.55 -28.30 -9.18
C THR A 28 13.31 -28.45 -7.67
N CYS A 29 13.39 -27.37 -6.89
CA CYS A 29 13.26 -27.44 -5.44
C CYS A 29 11.79 -27.32 -4.97
N GLY A 30 11.30 -28.35 -4.27
CA GLY A 30 9.94 -28.36 -3.68
C GLY A 30 9.69 -27.23 -2.68
N PHE A 31 10.66 -26.92 -1.80
CA PHE A 31 10.56 -25.83 -0.84
C PHE A 31 10.53 -24.44 -1.50
N CYS A 32 11.21 -24.29 -2.64
CA CYS A 32 11.13 -23.05 -3.43
C CYS A 32 9.75 -22.88 -4.06
N ARG A 33 9.17 -23.96 -4.60
CA ARG A 33 7.81 -23.96 -5.13
C ARG A 33 6.82 -23.55 -4.04
N GLU A 34 6.89 -24.20 -2.89
CA GLU A 34 5.99 -23.93 -1.77
C GLU A 34 6.14 -22.49 -1.24
N ALA A 35 7.37 -21.99 -1.07
CA ALA A 35 7.59 -20.61 -0.66
C ALA A 35 7.01 -19.60 -1.66
N LYS A 36 7.18 -19.85 -2.97
CA LYS A 36 6.60 -19.02 -4.03
C LYS A 36 5.07 -19.06 -3.99
N GLU A 37 4.46 -20.23 -3.79
CA GLU A 37 3.01 -20.37 -3.65
C GLU A 37 2.46 -19.59 -2.45
N ILE A 38 3.12 -19.70 -1.29
CA ILE A 38 2.76 -18.94 -0.08
C ILE A 38 2.81 -17.43 -0.36
N LEU A 39 3.89 -16.95 -0.99
CA LEU A 39 4.07 -15.54 -1.30
C LEU A 39 3.06 -15.07 -2.35
N THR A 40 2.82 -15.84 -3.41
CA THR A 40 1.82 -15.53 -4.43
C THR A 40 0.41 -15.43 -3.84
N ASP A 41 0.02 -16.38 -3.00
CA ASP A 41 -1.26 -16.38 -2.27
C ASP A 41 -1.41 -15.10 -1.44
N MET A 42 -0.40 -14.75 -0.66
CA MET A 42 -0.44 -13.55 0.17
C MET A 42 -0.42 -12.27 -0.67
N LEU A 43 0.35 -12.21 -1.76
CA LEU A 43 0.45 -11.02 -2.60
C LEU A 43 -0.81 -10.77 -3.43
N GLY A 44 -1.54 -11.82 -3.81
CA GLY A 44 -2.71 -11.74 -4.67
C GLY A 44 -2.41 -10.98 -5.96
N MET A 45 -3.11 -9.85 -6.18
CA MET A 45 -2.90 -9.00 -7.35
C MET A 45 -1.48 -8.42 -7.49
N ASN A 46 -0.71 -8.38 -6.39
CA ASN A 46 0.66 -7.86 -6.37
C ASN A 46 1.71 -8.95 -6.63
N ALA A 47 1.32 -10.18 -7.00
CA ALA A 47 2.25 -11.29 -7.20
C ALA A 47 3.35 -11.01 -8.24
N SER A 48 3.09 -10.13 -9.22
CA SER A 48 4.07 -9.69 -10.21
C SER A 48 5.23 -8.87 -9.64
N ALA A 49 5.10 -8.35 -8.41
CA ALA A 49 6.17 -7.63 -7.71
C ALA A 49 7.22 -8.58 -7.09
N MET A 50 6.94 -9.89 -7.01
CA MET A 50 7.88 -10.89 -6.53
C MET A 50 8.96 -11.17 -7.59
N ARG A 51 10.20 -10.77 -7.31
CA ARG A 51 11.35 -11.12 -8.16
C ARG A 51 11.81 -12.54 -7.82
N VAL A 52 11.85 -13.43 -8.81
CA VAL A 52 12.39 -14.80 -8.63
C VAL A 52 13.70 -14.94 -9.41
N VAL A 53 14.78 -15.29 -8.72
CA VAL A 53 16.09 -15.57 -9.32
C VAL A 53 16.34 -17.07 -9.26
N GLU A 54 16.12 -17.77 -10.38
CA GLU A 54 16.35 -19.23 -10.48
C GLU A 54 17.85 -19.50 -10.69
N LEU A 55 18.52 -19.93 -9.62
CA LEU A 55 19.99 -20.09 -9.59
C LEU A 55 20.48 -21.22 -10.50
N ASP A 56 19.66 -22.22 -10.77
CA ASP A 56 19.97 -23.33 -11.68
C ASP A 56 19.81 -22.99 -13.16
N LEU A 57 19.23 -21.82 -13.48
CA LEU A 57 18.97 -21.37 -14.85
C LEU A 57 19.84 -20.17 -15.26
N ILE A 58 20.80 -19.80 -14.44
CA ILE A 58 21.71 -18.67 -14.69
C ILE A 58 23.16 -19.07 -14.50
N ASP A 59 24.03 -18.41 -15.23
CA ASP A 59 25.46 -18.50 -15.01
C ASP A 59 25.83 -17.98 -13.61
N ASN A 60 26.83 -18.60 -12.99
CA ASN A 60 27.35 -18.31 -11.65
C ASN A 60 26.32 -18.51 -10.51
N GLY A 61 25.27 -19.30 -10.73
CA GLY A 61 24.25 -19.59 -9.71
C GLY A 61 24.81 -20.21 -8.43
N SER A 62 25.83 -21.07 -8.55
CA SER A 62 26.56 -21.64 -7.41
C SER A 62 27.29 -20.56 -6.59
N ASP A 63 27.89 -19.59 -7.26
CA ASP A 63 28.63 -18.51 -6.61
C ASP A 63 27.68 -17.55 -5.91
N ILE A 64 26.54 -17.26 -6.54
CA ILE A 64 25.44 -16.52 -5.91
C ILE A 64 24.98 -17.24 -4.64
N GLN A 65 24.76 -18.56 -4.70
CA GLN A 65 24.37 -19.34 -3.53
C GLN A 65 25.42 -19.29 -2.40
N GLN A 66 26.71 -19.28 -2.75
CA GLN A 66 27.79 -19.10 -1.77
C GLN A 66 27.77 -17.69 -1.15
N VAL A 67 27.53 -16.65 -1.95
CA VAL A 67 27.37 -15.27 -1.44
C VAL A 67 26.17 -15.17 -0.51
N LEU A 68 25.03 -15.75 -0.89
CA LEU A 68 23.83 -15.79 -0.04
C LEU A 68 24.12 -16.49 1.29
N ARG A 69 24.86 -17.60 1.28
CA ARG A 69 25.31 -18.28 2.50
C ARG A 69 26.18 -17.38 3.37
N MET A 70 27.14 -16.65 2.79
CA MET A 70 27.98 -15.73 3.54
C MET A 70 27.17 -14.56 4.14
N MET A 71 26.16 -14.06 3.43
CA MET A 71 25.34 -12.93 3.88
C MET A 71 24.30 -13.31 4.94
N THR A 72 23.70 -14.50 4.81
CA THR A 72 22.52 -14.89 5.60
C THR A 72 22.78 -16.06 6.55
N GLY A 73 23.90 -16.76 6.39
CA GLY A 73 24.15 -18.05 7.03
C GLY A 73 23.43 -19.24 6.37
N ILE A 74 22.53 -18.99 5.40
CA ILE A 74 21.67 -20.02 4.81
C ILE A 74 22.32 -20.59 3.56
N ALA A 75 22.71 -21.86 3.62
CA ALA A 75 23.36 -22.56 2.51
C ALA A 75 22.37 -23.09 1.45
N THR A 76 21.08 -23.13 1.76
CA THR A 76 20.04 -23.75 0.94
C THR A 76 19.18 -22.72 0.22
N VAL A 77 18.39 -23.18 -0.75
CA VAL A 77 17.28 -22.44 -1.34
C VAL A 77 15.94 -22.98 -0.79
N PRO A 78 14.89 -22.16 -0.69
CA PRO A 78 14.85 -20.73 -1.04
C PRO A 78 15.62 -19.86 -0.05
N ASN A 79 16.16 -18.74 -0.54
CA ASN A 79 16.68 -17.66 0.30
C ASN A 79 15.87 -16.39 -0.04
N ILE A 80 15.14 -15.87 0.95
CA ILE A 80 14.06 -14.91 0.73
C ILE A 80 14.43 -13.58 1.39
N PHE A 81 14.20 -12.48 0.67
CA PHE A 81 14.39 -11.13 1.18
C PHE A 81 13.14 -10.29 0.96
N ILE A 82 12.73 -9.54 1.98
CA ILE A 82 11.61 -8.58 1.95
C ILE A 82 12.14 -7.23 2.43
N GLY A 83 11.92 -6.16 1.65
CA GLY A 83 12.41 -4.82 1.99
C GLY A 83 13.92 -4.77 2.22
N GLY A 84 14.68 -5.57 1.47
CA GLY A 84 16.14 -5.69 1.58
C GLY A 84 16.65 -6.53 2.76
N LYS A 85 15.79 -7.06 3.63
CA LYS A 85 16.16 -7.87 4.79
C LYS A 85 15.92 -9.35 4.53
N SER A 86 16.85 -10.21 4.93
CA SER A 86 16.66 -11.66 4.84
C SER A 86 15.56 -12.10 5.81
N VAL A 87 14.64 -12.95 5.34
CA VAL A 87 13.54 -13.52 6.15
C VAL A 87 13.64 -15.04 6.28
N GLY A 88 14.73 -15.63 5.81
CA GLY A 88 14.99 -17.07 5.89
C GLY A 88 14.64 -17.86 4.64
N GLY A 89 14.43 -19.15 4.82
CA GLY A 89 13.93 -20.08 3.81
C GLY A 89 12.44 -20.38 3.98
N CYS A 90 12.02 -21.54 3.48
CA CYS A 90 10.60 -21.91 3.48
C CYS A 90 10.04 -22.13 4.89
N SER A 91 10.81 -22.75 5.79
CA SER A 91 10.39 -23.01 7.18
C SER A 91 10.16 -21.72 7.96
N GLU A 92 11.12 -20.79 7.89
CA GLU A 92 11.02 -19.49 8.56
C GLU A 92 9.85 -18.67 7.98
N LEU A 93 9.66 -18.72 6.66
CA LEU A 93 8.52 -18.07 6.01
C LEU A 93 7.17 -18.56 6.55
N LYS A 94 7.00 -19.89 6.71
CA LYS A 94 5.78 -20.47 7.29
C LYS A 94 5.58 -20.04 8.74
N GLU A 95 6.64 -20.01 9.54
CA GLU A 95 6.58 -19.53 10.92
C GLU A 95 6.15 -18.05 10.98
N LEU A 96 6.75 -17.21 10.15
CA LEU A 96 6.39 -15.79 10.04
C LEU A 96 4.94 -15.61 9.58
N LYS A 97 4.43 -16.45 8.65
CA LYS A 97 3.02 -16.48 8.25
C LYS A 97 2.13 -16.84 9.45
N GLY A 98 2.45 -17.92 10.15
CA GLY A 98 1.68 -18.39 11.31
C GLY A 98 1.61 -17.38 12.46
N LYS A 99 2.67 -16.59 12.67
CA LYS A 99 2.70 -15.50 13.67
C LYS A 99 2.10 -14.18 13.18
N GLY A 100 1.63 -14.10 11.93
CA GLY A 100 1.14 -12.87 11.32
C GLY A 100 2.20 -11.80 11.02
N VAL A 101 3.49 -12.11 11.27
CA VAL A 101 4.63 -11.21 11.05
C VAL A 101 4.91 -11.02 9.57
N LEU A 102 4.74 -12.07 8.76
CA LEU A 102 4.95 -11.99 7.30
C LEU A 102 4.06 -10.92 6.65
N HIS A 103 2.79 -10.82 7.08
CA HIS A 103 1.89 -9.76 6.60
C HIS A 103 2.46 -8.37 6.89
N ARG A 104 2.97 -8.15 8.12
CA ARG A 104 3.55 -6.86 8.51
C ARG A 104 4.77 -6.52 7.65
N LEU A 105 5.67 -7.48 7.43
CA LEU A 105 6.84 -7.28 6.57
C LEU A 105 6.45 -6.94 5.14
N LEU A 106 5.41 -7.57 4.59
CA LEU A 106 4.89 -7.25 3.27
C LEU A 106 4.23 -5.86 3.22
N CYS A 107 3.52 -5.43 4.27
CA CYS A 107 2.97 -4.07 4.37
C CYS A 107 4.08 -3.02 4.45
N GLU A 108 5.11 -3.24 5.29
CA GLU A 108 6.27 -2.35 5.40
C GLU A 108 7.04 -2.21 4.09
N ALA A 109 7.04 -3.28 3.27
CA ALA A 109 7.60 -3.28 1.92
C ALA A 109 6.63 -2.76 0.84
N SER A 110 5.44 -2.24 1.21
CA SER A 110 4.40 -1.76 0.27
C SER A 110 3.88 -2.82 -0.70
N LEU A 111 3.88 -4.09 -0.28
CA LEU A 111 3.43 -5.25 -1.08
C LEU A 111 2.06 -5.77 -0.67
N GLN A 112 1.56 -5.35 0.49
CA GLN A 112 0.23 -5.65 1.00
C GLN A 112 -0.47 -4.39 1.51
N PRO A 113 -1.79 -4.25 1.29
CA PRO A 113 -2.56 -3.20 1.92
C PRO A 113 -2.48 -3.26 3.44
N LEU A 114 -2.60 -2.11 4.11
CA LEU A 114 -2.77 -2.09 5.56
C LEU A 114 -4.02 -2.86 5.98
N LYS A 115 -3.94 -3.51 7.15
CA LYS A 115 -5.08 -4.20 7.80
C LYS A 115 -5.42 -3.57 9.14
N PRO A 116 -6.54 -3.96 9.77
CA PRO A 116 -6.84 -3.56 11.14
C PRO A 116 -5.66 -3.82 12.10
N GLY A 117 -5.31 -2.80 12.89
CA GLY A 117 -4.17 -2.77 13.80
C GLY A 117 -2.90 -2.13 13.24
N ASP A 118 -2.79 -1.92 11.92
CA ASP A 118 -1.65 -1.24 11.32
C ASP A 118 -1.77 0.29 11.46
N LYS A 119 -0.63 0.98 11.57
CA LYS A 119 -0.58 2.44 11.62
C LYS A 119 -0.54 3.04 10.22
N ILE A 120 -1.18 4.19 10.04
CA ILE A 120 -1.01 5.02 8.85
C ILE A 120 0.48 5.44 8.73
N PRO A 121 1.12 5.30 7.55
CA PRO A 121 2.49 5.77 7.35
C PRO A 121 2.59 7.28 7.53
N ASN A 122 3.68 7.76 8.16
CA ASN A 122 3.95 9.20 8.27
C ASN A 122 4.74 9.69 7.05
N VAL A 123 4.13 10.52 6.22
CA VAL A 123 4.73 11.16 5.04
C VAL A 123 4.18 12.56 4.84
N GLN A 124 4.84 13.38 4.03
CA GLN A 124 4.34 14.70 3.68
C GLN A 124 3.26 14.59 2.60
N VAL A 125 2.08 15.14 2.86
CA VAL A 125 0.99 15.28 1.89
C VAL A 125 0.51 16.73 1.82
N GLN A 126 -0.25 17.08 0.78
CA GLN A 126 -0.96 18.37 0.74
C GLN A 126 -2.43 18.15 1.08
N VAL A 127 -2.94 18.85 2.09
CA VAL A 127 -4.34 18.81 2.48
C VAL A 127 -5.03 20.11 2.11
N LEU A 128 -6.17 20.01 1.44
CA LEU A 128 -7.02 21.14 1.10
C LEU A 128 -7.95 21.44 2.26
N ARG A 129 -7.83 22.65 2.82
CA ARG A 129 -8.69 23.16 3.90
C ARG A 129 -9.32 24.48 3.49
N SER A 130 -10.48 24.79 4.08
CA SER A 130 -11.09 26.11 3.91
C SER A 130 -10.34 27.14 4.74
N SER A 131 -9.87 28.22 4.10
CA SER A 131 -9.31 29.39 4.76
C SER A 131 -10.40 30.25 5.39
N LYS A 132 -9.98 31.26 6.17
CA LYS A 132 -10.90 32.22 6.81
C LYS A 132 -11.77 32.99 5.81
N ASP A 133 -11.29 33.23 4.60
CA ASP A 133 -12.04 33.85 3.49
C ASP A 133 -12.82 32.83 2.65
N GLY A 134 -12.93 31.58 3.11
CA GLY A 134 -13.76 30.54 2.52
C GLY A 134 -13.18 29.87 1.28
N LYS A 135 -11.93 30.17 0.90
CA LYS A 135 -11.23 29.54 -0.24
C LYS A 135 -10.59 28.23 0.18
N LEU A 136 -10.45 27.30 -0.75
CA LEU A 136 -9.62 26.10 -0.51
C LEU A 136 -8.14 26.46 -0.66
N VAL A 137 -7.35 26.15 0.35
CA VAL A 137 -5.90 26.36 0.38
C VAL A 137 -5.22 25.03 0.64
N ALA A 138 -4.14 24.76 -0.08
CA ALA A 138 -3.31 23.59 0.14
C ALA A 138 -2.29 23.88 1.23
N GLU A 139 -2.23 23.00 2.23
CA GLU A 139 -1.26 23.04 3.33
C GLU A 139 -0.44 21.76 3.30
N GLN A 140 0.88 21.86 3.45
CA GLN A 140 1.72 20.69 3.59
C GLN A 140 1.65 20.18 5.04
N VAL A 141 1.28 18.93 5.22
CA VAL A 141 1.07 18.31 6.54
C VAL A 141 1.65 16.91 6.56
N GLU A 142 2.20 16.53 7.71
CA GLU A 142 2.51 15.13 8.02
C GLU A 142 1.22 14.32 8.11
N SER A 143 1.09 13.25 7.35
CA SER A 143 -0.14 12.45 7.26
C SER A 143 -0.64 11.97 8.63
N LEU A 144 0.23 11.59 9.56
CA LEU A 144 -0.18 11.14 10.89
C LEU A 144 -0.92 12.23 11.69
N LYS A 145 -0.50 13.48 11.60
CA LYS A 145 -1.12 14.62 12.31
C LYS A 145 -2.58 14.84 11.91
N LEU A 146 -3.01 14.31 10.76
CA LEU A 146 -4.39 14.36 10.32
C LEU A 146 -5.30 13.44 11.16
N PHE A 147 -4.75 12.38 11.74
CA PHE A 147 -5.48 11.29 12.40
C PHE A 147 -5.26 11.22 13.92
N GLU A 148 -4.27 11.93 14.47
CA GLU A 148 -3.95 11.96 15.90
C GLU A 148 -5.17 12.37 16.76
N GLY A 149 -5.45 11.56 17.78
CA GLY A 149 -6.53 11.79 18.75
C GLY A 149 -7.94 11.82 18.18
N LYS A 150 -8.14 11.35 16.94
CA LYS A 150 -9.41 11.46 16.22
C LYS A 150 -9.85 10.12 15.63
N THR A 151 -11.15 9.98 15.45
CA THR A 151 -11.76 8.98 14.57
C THR A 151 -11.96 9.61 13.20
N SER A 152 -11.46 9.00 12.15
CA SER A 152 -11.54 9.54 10.79
C SER A 152 -11.92 8.46 9.80
N VAL A 153 -12.67 8.84 8.76
CA VAL A 153 -12.83 7.99 7.58
C VAL A 153 -11.96 8.55 6.46
N LEU A 154 -11.08 7.71 5.92
CA LEU A 154 -10.24 8.02 4.77
C LEU A 154 -10.70 7.15 3.60
N PHE A 155 -11.15 7.76 2.51
CA PHE A 155 -11.50 7.03 1.29
C PHE A 155 -10.63 7.48 0.11
N GLY A 156 -10.14 6.51 -0.64
CA GLY A 156 -9.29 6.72 -1.79
C GLY A 156 -10.02 6.51 -3.11
N VAL A 157 -9.74 7.39 -4.06
CA VAL A 157 -10.25 7.30 -5.43
C VAL A 157 -9.09 7.16 -6.43
N PRO A 158 -9.27 6.40 -7.54
CA PRO A 158 -8.23 6.30 -8.56
C PRO A 158 -7.94 7.62 -9.30
N ALA A 159 -8.93 8.49 -9.44
CA ALA A 159 -8.79 9.73 -10.21
C ALA A 159 -9.89 10.75 -9.89
N ALA A 160 -9.45 11.98 -9.60
CA ALA A 160 -10.30 13.16 -9.74
C ALA A 160 -10.94 13.21 -11.15
N TYR A 161 -12.16 13.75 -11.22
CA TYR A 161 -13.00 13.88 -12.43
C TYR A 161 -13.46 12.58 -13.11
N SER A 162 -12.98 11.40 -12.74
CA SER A 162 -13.47 10.15 -13.34
C SER A 162 -14.91 9.80 -12.92
N PRO A 163 -15.74 9.19 -13.78
CA PRO A 163 -17.20 9.07 -13.55
C PRO A 163 -17.57 8.44 -12.22
N SER A 164 -17.10 7.23 -11.92
CA SER A 164 -17.45 6.53 -10.69
C SER A 164 -16.90 7.17 -9.41
N CYS A 165 -15.87 8.02 -9.52
CA CYS A 165 -15.35 8.79 -8.41
C CYS A 165 -16.21 10.02 -8.14
N SER A 166 -16.55 10.77 -9.20
CA SER A 166 -17.31 12.02 -9.16
C SER A 166 -18.82 11.83 -8.93
N GLU A 167 -19.39 10.75 -9.46
CA GLU A 167 -20.85 10.54 -9.51
C GLU A 167 -21.36 9.53 -8.47
N ARG A 168 -20.46 8.79 -7.83
CA ARG A 168 -20.85 7.73 -6.88
C ARG A 168 -20.04 7.73 -5.58
N HIS A 169 -18.72 7.57 -5.65
CA HIS A 169 -17.91 7.38 -4.44
C HIS A 169 -17.90 8.62 -3.56
N LEU A 170 -17.47 9.77 -4.09
CA LEU A 170 -17.47 11.04 -3.37
C LEU A 170 -18.90 11.48 -2.95
N PRO A 171 -19.92 11.43 -3.83
CA PRO A 171 -21.32 11.70 -3.47
C PRO A 171 -21.85 10.91 -2.28
N SER A 172 -21.51 9.61 -2.17
CA SER A 172 -21.93 8.79 -1.04
C SER A 172 -21.47 9.37 0.31
N TYR A 173 -20.22 9.85 0.40
CA TYR A 173 -19.68 10.46 1.62
C TYR A 173 -20.29 11.82 1.96
N ILE A 174 -20.70 12.59 0.95
CA ILE A 174 -21.39 13.88 1.17
C ILE A 174 -22.78 13.63 1.73
N GLN A 175 -23.53 12.71 1.09
CA GLN A 175 -24.90 12.38 1.48
C GLN A 175 -24.98 11.81 2.91
N HIS A 176 -23.97 11.03 3.32
CA HIS A 176 -23.94 10.39 4.64
C HIS A 176 -23.05 11.12 5.65
N PHE A 177 -22.59 12.34 5.36
CA PHE A 177 -21.65 13.05 6.23
C PHE A 177 -22.19 13.20 7.66
N ASP A 178 -23.43 13.65 7.80
CA ASP A 178 -24.06 13.86 9.11
C ASP A 178 -24.28 12.54 9.88
N GLU A 179 -24.59 11.46 9.18
CA GLU A 179 -24.68 10.14 9.80
C GLU A 179 -23.32 9.65 10.31
N LEU A 180 -22.26 9.81 9.50
CA LEU A 180 -20.88 9.52 9.92
C LEU A 180 -20.51 10.33 11.17
N LYS A 181 -20.83 11.64 11.19
CA LYS A 181 -20.62 12.50 12.37
C LYS A 181 -21.40 11.99 13.58
N SER A 182 -22.66 11.61 13.42
CA SER A 182 -23.49 11.08 14.51
C SER A 182 -22.95 9.76 15.09
N LYS A 183 -22.18 9.02 14.30
CA LYS A 183 -21.48 7.78 14.69
C LYS A 183 -20.08 8.02 15.28
N GLY A 184 -19.72 9.28 15.57
CA GLY A 184 -18.46 9.64 16.23
C GLY A 184 -17.27 9.79 15.28
N VAL A 185 -17.48 9.94 13.97
CA VAL A 185 -16.41 10.33 13.05
C VAL A 185 -16.10 11.81 13.24
N ASP A 186 -14.83 12.16 13.48
CA ASP A 186 -14.39 13.54 13.60
C ASP A 186 -14.18 14.20 12.24
N GLN A 187 -13.56 13.46 11.31
CA GLN A 187 -13.17 13.95 10.00
C GLN A 187 -13.39 12.92 8.89
N VAL A 188 -13.69 13.40 7.68
CA VAL A 188 -13.75 12.59 6.47
C VAL A 188 -12.75 13.15 5.47
N PHE A 189 -11.90 12.27 4.94
CA PHE A 189 -10.85 12.60 3.98
C PHE A 189 -11.04 11.86 2.66
N CYS A 190 -11.01 12.59 1.55
CA CYS A 190 -10.88 12.03 0.21
C CYS A 190 -9.41 12.12 -0.24
N ILE A 191 -8.78 11.00 -0.59
CA ILE A 191 -7.40 10.97 -1.11
C ILE A 191 -7.34 10.52 -2.56
N SER A 192 -6.45 11.12 -3.35
CA SER A 192 -6.12 10.67 -4.70
C SER A 192 -4.65 10.93 -5.03
N VAL A 193 -4.11 10.14 -5.96
CA VAL A 193 -2.81 10.40 -6.60
C VAL A 193 -3.02 11.43 -7.71
N ASN A 194 -3.28 12.66 -7.28
CA ASN A 194 -3.41 13.87 -8.09
C ASN A 194 -2.75 15.01 -7.32
N ASP A 195 -2.22 16.00 -8.04
CA ASP A 195 -1.68 17.20 -7.42
C ASP A 195 -2.78 18.07 -6.78
N ALA A 196 -2.38 18.99 -5.91
CA ALA A 196 -3.31 19.82 -5.16
C ALA A 196 -4.10 20.80 -6.04
N PHE A 197 -3.59 21.19 -7.20
CA PHE A 197 -4.33 22.08 -8.11
C PHE A 197 -5.52 21.34 -8.71
N VAL A 198 -5.29 20.12 -9.20
CA VAL A 198 -6.36 19.25 -9.71
C VAL A 198 -7.35 18.89 -8.61
N MET A 199 -6.87 18.49 -7.43
CA MET A 199 -7.75 18.16 -6.31
C MET A 199 -8.59 19.36 -5.85
N LYS A 200 -8.02 20.57 -5.89
CA LYS A 200 -8.74 21.82 -5.54
C LYS A 200 -9.80 22.16 -6.58
N ALA A 201 -9.47 22.06 -7.86
CA ALA A 201 -10.43 22.29 -8.94
C ALA A 201 -11.58 21.27 -8.86
N TRP A 202 -11.27 20.00 -8.62
CA TRP A 202 -12.26 18.92 -8.52
C TRP A 202 -13.18 19.10 -7.31
N ALA A 203 -12.62 19.43 -6.15
CA ALA A 203 -13.42 19.77 -4.97
C ALA A 203 -14.31 21.00 -5.22
N SER A 204 -13.81 22.02 -5.93
CA SER A 204 -14.62 23.20 -6.24
C SER A 204 -15.74 22.91 -7.24
N SER A 205 -15.53 21.98 -8.19
CA SER A 205 -16.50 21.72 -9.26
C SER A 205 -17.75 20.93 -8.84
N HIS A 206 -17.76 20.39 -7.62
CA HIS A 206 -18.93 19.67 -7.12
C HIS A 206 -19.70 20.49 -6.07
N ASP A 207 -19.42 21.80 -5.96
CA ASP A 207 -19.91 22.66 -4.88
C ASP A 207 -19.68 22.02 -3.52
N MET A 208 -18.47 21.45 -3.35
CA MET A 208 -18.25 20.49 -2.28
C MET A 208 -18.59 21.06 -0.93
N ASP A 209 -19.29 20.21 -0.20
CA ASP A 209 -19.45 20.37 1.20
C ASP A 209 -18.08 20.59 1.85
N LYS A 210 -17.89 21.81 2.38
CA LYS A 210 -16.64 22.24 3.03
C LYS A 210 -16.29 21.37 4.25
N ARG A 211 -17.16 20.42 4.62
CA ARG A 211 -16.99 19.45 5.69
C ARG A 211 -16.06 18.28 5.31
N ILE A 212 -15.90 17.93 4.03
CA ILE A 212 -14.93 16.88 3.59
C ILE A 212 -13.59 17.54 3.22
N SER A 213 -12.50 17.03 3.79
CA SER A 213 -11.15 17.46 3.46
C SER A 213 -10.55 16.59 2.35
N PHE A 214 -9.74 17.19 1.48
CA PHE A 214 -9.12 16.47 0.36
C PHE A 214 -7.61 16.39 0.56
N ILE A 215 -7.05 15.19 0.37
CA ILE A 215 -5.62 14.93 0.44
C ILE A 215 -5.12 14.72 -0.99
N ALA A 216 -4.23 15.61 -1.43
CA ALA A 216 -3.48 15.47 -2.67
C ALA A 216 -2.17 14.74 -2.38
N ASP A 217 -2.16 13.44 -2.65
CA ASP A 217 -0.96 12.61 -2.60
C ASP A 217 -0.28 12.60 -3.98
N GLY A 218 0.15 13.78 -4.42
CA GLY A 218 0.60 14.01 -5.81
C GLY A 218 1.78 13.12 -6.24
N ASN A 219 2.61 12.69 -5.30
CA ASN A 219 3.71 11.74 -5.55
C ASN A 219 3.30 10.27 -5.32
N GLY A 220 2.13 10.02 -4.75
CA GLY A 220 1.64 8.68 -4.43
C GLY A 220 2.34 8.00 -3.24
N GLU A 221 3.12 8.73 -2.45
CA GLU A 221 3.97 8.15 -1.40
C GLU A 221 3.13 7.54 -0.27
N LEU A 222 2.05 8.20 0.13
CA LEU A 222 1.16 7.68 1.17
C LEU A 222 0.43 6.44 0.66
N ILE A 223 -0.16 6.52 -0.53
CA ILE A 223 -0.88 5.41 -1.17
C ILE A 223 0.04 4.20 -1.39
N GLU A 224 1.28 4.41 -1.80
CA GLU A 224 2.26 3.34 -1.96
C GLU A 224 2.61 2.71 -0.61
N LYS A 225 2.93 3.50 0.41
CA LYS A 225 3.23 2.99 1.76
C LYS A 225 2.05 2.32 2.44
N MET A 226 0.83 2.67 2.06
CA MET A 226 -0.38 1.96 2.49
C MET A 226 -0.61 0.63 1.74
N GLY A 227 0.21 0.31 0.73
CA GLY A 227 0.02 -0.88 -0.12
C GLY A 227 -1.21 -0.79 -1.03
N LEU A 228 -1.67 0.43 -1.31
CA LEU A 228 -2.89 0.73 -2.05
C LEU A 228 -2.61 1.31 -3.44
N ALA A 229 -1.35 1.31 -3.88
CA ALA A 229 -0.97 1.68 -5.22
C ALA A 229 -1.43 0.63 -6.26
N GLN A 230 -1.86 1.09 -7.44
CA GLN A 230 -2.20 0.26 -8.59
C GLN A 230 -1.67 0.83 -9.90
N ASP A 231 -1.16 -0.04 -10.75
CA ASP A 231 -0.73 0.31 -12.10
C ASP A 231 -1.94 0.45 -13.04
N SER A 232 -2.22 1.69 -13.45
CA SER A 232 -3.29 2.06 -14.37
C SER A 232 -2.75 2.54 -15.73
N ARG A 233 -1.53 2.13 -16.13
CA ARG A 233 -0.93 2.51 -17.42
C ARG A 233 -1.76 2.08 -18.63
N LYS A 234 -2.44 0.93 -18.56
CA LYS A 234 -3.35 0.48 -19.63
C LYS A 234 -4.49 1.47 -19.91
N ALA A 235 -4.88 2.26 -18.92
CA ALA A 235 -5.87 3.33 -19.04
C ALA A 235 -5.24 4.72 -19.27
N GLY A 236 -3.92 4.81 -19.47
CA GLY A 236 -3.22 6.08 -19.67
C GLY A 236 -3.02 6.91 -18.40
N MET A 237 -3.15 6.31 -17.21
CA MET A 237 -3.22 7.06 -15.95
C MET A 237 -1.96 6.96 -15.08
N GLY A 238 -1.02 6.07 -15.42
CA GLY A 238 0.17 5.80 -14.61
C GLY A 238 -0.17 5.07 -13.31
N MET A 239 0.62 5.30 -12.26
CA MET A 239 0.35 4.78 -10.92
C MET A 239 -0.78 5.57 -10.26
N ARG A 240 -1.77 4.88 -9.68
CA ARG A 240 -2.93 5.50 -9.00
C ARG A 240 -3.25 4.81 -7.70
N SER A 241 -4.12 5.43 -6.89
CA SER A 241 -4.73 4.75 -5.75
C SER A 241 -5.71 3.70 -6.22
N ARG A 242 -5.73 2.54 -5.56
CA ARG A 242 -6.90 1.65 -5.54
C ARG A 242 -8.09 2.42 -4.98
N ARG A 243 -9.29 1.94 -5.28
CA ARG A 243 -10.50 2.44 -4.62
C ARG A 243 -10.65 1.72 -3.29
N PHE A 244 -10.71 2.48 -2.20
CA PHE A 244 -10.82 1.92 -0.86
C PHE A 244 -11.48 2.92 0.09
N ALA A 245 -11.85 2.44 1.27
CA ALA A 245 -12.14 3.25 2.43
C ALA A 245 -11.62 2.57 3.70
N CYS A 246 -11.14 3.35 4.66
CA CYS A 246 -10.75 2.86 5.97
C CYS A 246 -11.26 3.75 7.10
N ILE A 247 -11.52 3.12 8.25
CA ILE A 247 -11.76 3.78 9.52
C ILE A 247 -10.43 3.82 10.25
N VAL A 248 -10.01 5.01 10.67
CA VAL A 248 -8.75 5.25 11.36
C VAL A 248 -9.06 5.87 12.73
N ARG A 249 -8.56 5.28 13.82
CA ARG A 249 -8.60 5.87 15.16
C ARG A 249 -7.20 6.10 15.67
N ASP A 250 -6.90 7.35 16.01
CA ASP A 250 -5.57 7.75 16.51
C ASP A 250 -4.41 7.24 15.63
N GLY A 251 -4.57 7.42 14.32
CA GLY A 251 -3.60 6.94 13.32
C GLY A 251 -3.53 5.43 13.11
N VAL A 252 -4.36 4.62 13.78
CA VAL A 252 -4.44 3.16 13.62
C VAL A 252 -5.65 2.78 12.77
N VAL A 253 -5.45 1.93 11.76
CA VAL A 253 -6.54 1.38 10.95
C VAL A 253 -7.37 0.42 11.80
N GLU A 254 -8.68 0.64 11.89
CA GLU A 254 -9.63 -0.28 12.55
C GLU A 254 -10.40 -1.13 11.54
N TYR A 255 -10.66 -0.58 10.36
CA TYR A 255 -11.37 -1.28 9.29
C TYR A 255 -10.84 -0.82 7.94
N MET A 256 -10.76 -1.75 6.99
CA MET A 256 -10.27 -1.50 5.63
C MET A 256 -11.18 -2.23 4.65
N ALA A 257 -11.77 -1.48 3.72
CA ALA A 257 -12.56 -1.97 2.61
C ALA A 257 -11.89 -1.56 1.30
N ILE A 258 -11.51 -2.53 0.47
CA ILE A 258 -10.84 -2.28 -0.81
C ILE A 258 -11.70 -2.86 -1.92
N ASP A 259 -12.18 -2.00 -2.81
CA ASP A 259 -13.02 -2.46 -3.91
C ASP A 259 -12.22 -3.32 -4.89
N LYS A 260 -12.94 -4.25 -5.52
CA LYS A 260 -12.41 -4.99 -6.66
C LYS A 260 -12.16 -4.02 -7.84
N PRO A 261 -11.25 -4.36 -8.76
CA PRO A 261 -11.01 -3.54 -9.95
C PRO A 261 -12.31 -3.20 -10.68
N MET A 262 -12.45 -1.95 -11.10
CA MET A 262 -13.62 -1.40 -11.80
C MET A 262 -14.94 -1.40 -11.00
N GLN A 263 -14.91 -1.70 -9.70
CA GLN A 263 -16.08 -1.60 -8.83
C GLN A 263 -16.03 -0.34 -7.96
N THR A 264 -17.20 0.04 -7.47
CA THR A 264 -17.42 1.04 -6.42
C THR A 264 -18.54 0.47 -5.55
N ASP A 265 -18.21 -0.20 -4.45
CA ASP A 265 -19.23 -0.92 -3.68
C ASP A 265 -18.94 -0.89 -2.17
N ILE A 266 -18.03 -1.74 -1.70
CA ILE A 266 -17.82 -1.95 -0.27
C ILE A 266 -17.10 -0.77 0.40
N SER A 267 -16.53 0.14 -0.40
CA SER A 267 -15.91 1.38 0.10
C SER A 267 -16.86 2.58 0.21
N LEU A 268 -18.14 2.42 -0.16
CA LEU A 268 -19.15 3.49 -0.04
C LEU A 268 -19.50 3.80 1.42
N ALA A 269 -19.91 5.05 1.70
CA ALA A 269 -20.12 5.54 3.06
C ALA A 269 -21.16 4.73 3.84
N ASP A 270 -22.28 4.36 3.19
CA ASP A 270 -23.34 3.52 3.76
C ASP A 270 -22.83 2.12 4.15
N ARG A 271 -21.82 1.61 3.42
CA ARG A 271 -21.15 0.35 3.74
C ARG A 271 -20.16 0.49 4.89
N MET A 272 -19.58 1.68 5.09
CA MET A 272 -18.65 1.93 6.18
C MET A 272 -19.35 2.18 7.52
N ILE A 273 -20.53 2.80 7.52
CA ILE A 273 -21.28 3.20 8.74
C ILE A 273 -21.48 2.05 9.75
N PRO A 274 -21.89 0.82 9.35
CA PRO A 274 -22.07 -0.29 10.29
C PRO A 274 -20.80 -0.69 11.04
N HIS A 275 -19.61 -0.35 10.54
CA HIS A 275 -18.34 -0.69 11.16
C HIS A 275 -17.89 0.32 12.23
N LEU A 276 -18.51 1.50 12.31
CA LEU A 276 -18.18 2.54 13.31
C LEU A 276 -18.74 2.25 14.71
N SER A 277 -19.72 1.34 14.81
CA SER A 277 -20.49 1.08 16.04
C SER A 277 -19.92 -0.05 16.91
N LYS A 278 -18.79 -0.65 16.52
CA LYS A 278 -18.13 -1.72 17.29
C LYS A 278 -17.17 -1.11 18.32
N LEU A 279 -17.70 -0.83 19.50
CA LEU A 279 -16.94 -0.78 20.76
C LEU A 279 -17.42 -1.95 21.63
#